data_AF-A0A661WSZ5-F1
#
_entry.id   AF-A0A661WSZ5-F1
#
_cell.length_a   1.000
_cell.length_b   1.000
_cell.length_c   1.000
_cell.angle_alpha   90.00
_cell.angle_beta   90.00
_cell.angle_gamma   90.00
#
_symmetry.space_group_name_H-M   'P 1'
#
loop_
_entity.id
_entity.type
_entity.pdbx_description
1 polymer ?
#
loop_
_entity_poly.entity_id
_entity_poly.type
_entity_poly.pdbx_seq_one_letter_code
_entity_poly.pdbx_strand_id
1 'polypeptide(L)'
;MLTVSAHKIYGPAGIGALFIRSGTQIDPLLWGGAQESNRRAGTENSFGIAGFGAALELLGESLAFQKQARQLQDTFENQIKSALADCTVIGEQTSRLPYISLLSFPGISND
;
A
#
# COMPACT_ATOMS: atom_id res chain seq x y z
N MET A 1 2.59 -8.32 14.00
CA MET A 1 3.11 -6.97 13.67
C MET A 1 2.40 -6.49 12.41
N LEU A 2 2.37 -5.19 12.15
CA LEU A 2 1.85 -4.60 10.91
C LEU A 2 2.82 -3.51 10.44
N THR A 3 3.13 -3.47 9.15
CA THR A 3 3.96 -2.43 8.52
C THR A 3 3.09 -1.52 7.67
N VAL A 4 3.34 -0.21 7.74
CA VAL A 4 2.61 0.79 6.95
C VAL A 4 3.60 1.80 6.40
N SER A 5 3.43 2.18 5.13
CA SER A 5 4.22 3.19 4.45
C SER A 5 3.33 4.35 4.05
N ALA A 6 3.67 5.58 4.46
CA ALA A 6 2.79 6.73 4.27
C ALA A 6 2.56 7.06 2.79
N HIS A 7 3.59 6.99 1.95
CA HIS A 7 3.45 7.29 0.51
C HIS A 7 2.59 6.29 -0.28
N LYS A 8 2.18 5.16 0.32
CA LYS A 8 1.21 4.24 -0.29
C LYS A 8 -0.24 4.62 0.02
N ILE A 9 -0.43 5.61 0.90
CA ILE A 9 -1.72 6.09 1.38
C ILE A 9 -1.76 7.63 1.38
N TYR A 10 -1.24 8.22 0.32
CA TYR A 10 -1.24 9.67 0.06
C TYR A 10 -0.45 10.54 1.05
N GLY A 11 0.33 9.93 1.95
CA GLY A 11 1.24 10.63 2.85
C GLY A 11 2.62 10.90 2.24
N PRO A 12 3.52 11.56 2.98
CA PRO A 12 4.85 11.91 2.48
C PRO A 12 5.76 10.68 2.28
N ALA A 13 6.70 10.77 1.35
CA ALA A 13 7.75 9.77 1.15
C ALA A 13 8.77 9.79 2.30
N GLY A 14 9.42 8.65 2.55
CA GLY A 14 10.45 8.52 3.59
C GLY A 14 9.94 8.37 5.01
N ILE A 15 8.64 8.18 5.22
CA ILE A 15 8.04 7.88 6.53
C ILE A 15 7.13 6.65 6.46
N GLY A 16 7.08 5.90 7.57
CA GLY A 16 6.25 4.74 7.76
C GLY A 16 6.18 4.37 9.23
N ALA A 17 5.47 3.30 9.56
CA ALA A 17 5.33 2.79 10.92
C ALA A 17 5.40 1.26 10.96
N LEU A 18 5.87 0.75 12.08
CA LEU A 18 5.79 -0.66 12.45
C LEU A 18 4.97 -0.77 13.75
N PHE A 19 3.78 -1.35 13.64
CA PHE A 19 3.00 -1.70 14.82
C PHE A 19 3.50 -3.02 15.40
N ILE A 20 3.92 -2.97 16.66
CA ILE A 20 4.43 -4.11 17.43
C ILE A 20 3.37 -4.46 18.47
N ARG A 21 2.86 -5.70 18.41
CA ARG A 21 1.89 -6.20 19.40
C ARG A 21 2.59 -6.30 20.76
N SER A 22 1.93 -5.86 21.83
CA SER A 22 2.41 -5.99 23.20
C SER A 22 2.91 -7.42 23.51
N GLY A 23 4.05 -7.51 24.18
CA GLY A 23 4.72 -8.79 24.46
C GLY A 23 5.60 -9.32 23.32
N THR A 24 5.59 -8.71 22.14
CA THR A 24 6.52 -9.06 21.06
C THR A 24 7.88 -8.39 21.32
N GLN A 25 8.93 -9.18 21.45
CA GLN A 25 10.30 -8.67 21.53
C GLN A 25 10.85 -8.45 20.11
N ILE A 26 11.56 -7.33 19.93
CA ILE A 26 12.25 -6.99 18.69
C ILE A 26 13.55 -6.27 19.04
N ASP A 27 14.65 -6.73 18.46
CA ASP A 27 15.93 -6.05 18.60
C ASP A 27 16.00 -4.86 17.63
N PRO A 28 16.57 -3.72 18.04
CA PRO A 28 16.71 -2.56 17.17
C PRO A 28 17.68 -2.88 16.03
N LEU A 29 17.28 -2.57 14.80
CA LEU A 29 18.19 -2.62 13.65
C LEU A 29 19.22 -1.47 13.70
N LEU A 30 18.80 -0.32 14.24
CA LEU A 30 19.61 0.89 14.37
C LEU A 30 19.89 1.15 15.85
N TRP A 31 21.17 1.16 16.21
CA TRP A 31 21.65 1.40 17.57
C TRP A 31 22.02 2.87 17.76
N GLY A 32 21.76 3.42 18.94
CA GLY A 32 22.01 4.83 19.24
C GLY A 32 21.19 5.33 20.43
N GLY A 33 20.60 6.53 20.30
CA GLY A 33 19.76 7.11 21.33
C GLY A 33 18.46 6.34 21.60
N ALA A 34 17.69 6.83 22.59
CA ALA A 34 16.50 6.15 23.11
C ALA A 34 15.19 6.46 22.35
N GLN A 35 15.27 7.02 21.14
CA GLN A 35 14.11 7.31 20.29
C GLN A 35 13.23 6.07 20.07
N GLU A 36 11.94 6.28 19.82
CA GLU A 36 10.96 5.21 19.57
C GLU A 36 10.97 4.10 20.64
N SER A 37 11.21 4.46 21.90
CA SER A 37 11.37 3.51 23.04
C SER A 37 12.54 2.52 22.88
N ASN A 38 13.70 3.00 22.42
CA ASN A 38 14.88 2.20 22.09
C ASN A 38 14.69 1.20 20.93
N ARG A 39 13.62 1.33 20.13
CA ARG A 39 13.33 0.39 19.03
C ARG A 39 13.89 0.83 17.69
N ARG A 40 14.08 2.14 17.50
CA ARG A 40 14.66 2.71 16.29
C ARG A 40 15.41 3.98 16.66
N ALA A 41 16.74 3.90 16.66
CA ALA A 41 17.57 5.07 16.94
C ALA A 41 17.52 6.12 15.81
N GLY A 42 17.81 7.37 16.18
CA GLY A 42 17.89 8.53 15.28
C GLY A 42 16.70 9.46 15.44
N THR A 43 16.96 10.77 15.36
CA THR A 43 15.96 11.83 15.56
C THR A 43 14.73 11.61 14.70
N GLU A 44 13.56 11.74 15.31
CA GLU A 44 12.26 11.56 14.69
C GLU A 44 12.03 12.65 13.63
N ASN A 45 11.55 12.24 12.45
CA ASN A 45 11.15 13.18 11.42
C ASN A 45 9.76 13.75 11.74
N SER A 46 9.70 14.76 12.62
CA SER A 46 8.43 15.32 13.12
C SER A 46 7.48 15.80 12.00
N PHE A 47 8.01 16.42 10.95
CA PHE A 47 7.19 16.85 9.81
C PHE A 47 6.63 15.67 9.02
N GLY A 48 7.46 14.65 8.77
CA GLY A 48 7.01 13.42 8.12
C GLY A 48 5.95 12.69 8.94
N ILE A 49 6.13 12.60 10.26
CA ILE A 49 5.18 11.97 11.18
C ILE A 49 3.85 12.74 11.18
N ALA A 50 3.87 14.07 11.28
CA ALA A 50 2.66 14.89 11.23
C ALA A 50 1.90 14.72 9.90
N GLY A 51 2.61 14.75 8.77
CA GLY A 51 2.01 14.53 7.45
C GLY A 51 1.45 13.12 7.28
N PHE A 52 2.10 12.11 7.86
CA PHE A 52 1.57 10.75 7.89
C PHE A 52 0.30 10.65 8.75
N GLY A 53 0.27 11.27 9.93
CA GLY A 53 -0.93 11.37 10.76
C GLY A 53 -2.12 11.99 10.01
N ALA A 54 -1.90 13.13 9.35
CA ALA A 54 -2.93 13.78 8.54
C ALA A 54 -3.45 12.88 7.39
N ALA A 55 -2.54 12.14 6.73
CA ALA A 55 -2.96 11.20 5.69
C ALA A 55 -3.84 10.08 6.25
N LEU A 56 -3.53 9.54 7.43
CA LEU A 56 -4.35 8.52 8.10
C LEU A 56 -5.73 9.05 8.49
N GLU A 57 -5.84 10.28 8.96
CA GLU A 57 -7.13 10.90 9.29
C GLU A 57 -8.04 11.08 8.06
N LEU A 58 -7.42 11.34 6.90
CA LEU A 58 -8.13 11.46 5.63
C LEU A 58 -8.47 10.11 4.98
N LEU A 59 -7.85 9.01 5.42
CA LEU A 59 -8.21 7.66 5.02
C LEU A 59 -9.51 7.24 5.71
N GLY A 60 -10.63 7.79 5.21
CA GLY A 60 -11.96 7.37 5.65
C GLY A 60 -12.30 5.94 5.21
N GLU A 61 -13.20 5.29 5.94
CA GLU A 61 -13.82 4.03 5.52
C GLU A 61 -14.87 4.29 4.45
N SER A 62 -14.45 4.58 3.22
CA SER A 62 -15.41 4.75 2.13
C SER A 62 -15.55 3.43 1.38
N LEU A 63 -16.49 2.59 1.84
CA LEU A 63 -17.04 1.49 1.04
C LEU A 63 -17.47 2.00 -0.36
N ALA A 64 -17.90 3.26 -0.46
CA ALA A 64 -18.21 3.90 -1.73
C ALA A 64 -16.97 4.07 -2.63
N PHE A 65 -15.82 4.50 -2.10
CA PHE A 65 -14.57 4.56 -2.85
C PHE A 65 -14.15 3.17 -3.36
N GLN A 66 -14.22 2.14 -2.51
CA GLN A 66 -13.89 0.77 -2.93
C GLN A 66 -14.83 0.28 -4.03
N LYS A 67 -16.13 0.55 -3.91
CA LYS A 67 -17.13 0.20 -4.94
C LYS A 67 -16.85 0.92 -6.26
N GLN A 68 -16.53 2.21 -6.22
CA GLN A 68 -16.18 2.99 -7.41
C GLN A 68 -14.90 2.46 -8.06
N ALA A 69 -13.86 2.19 -7.27
CA ALA A 69 -12.61 1.63 -7.77
C ALA A 69 -12.85 0.26 -8.44
N ARG A 70 -13.70 -0.60 -7.85
CA ARG A 70 -14.06 -1.90 -8.42
C ARG A 70 -14.77 -1.75 -9.77
N GLN A 71 -15.72 -0.82 -9.87
CA GLN A 71 -16.41 -0.53 -11.14
C GLN A 71 -15.43 -0.07 -12.23
N LEU A 72 -14.46 0.78 -11.89
CA LEU A 72 -13.42 1.21 -12.81
C LEU A 72 -12.52 0.04 -13.24
N GLN A 73 -12.13 -0.81 -12.28
CA GLN A 73 -11.35 -2.02 -12.55
C GLN A 73 -12.09 -2.97 -13.49
N ASP A 74 -13.36 -3.26 -13.23
CA ASP A 74 -14.20 -4.12 -14.08
C ASP A 74 -14.31 -3.55 -15.49
N THR A 75 -14.57 -2.25 -15.60
CA THR A 75 -14.70 -1.58 -16.90
C THR A 75 -13.39 -1.66 -17.68
N PHE A 76 -12.26 -1.36 -17.02
CA PHE A 76 -10.93 -1.44 -17.61
C PHE A 76 -10.58 -2.86 -18.05
N GLU A 77 -10.68 -3.85 -17.16
CA GLU A 77 -10.33 -5.25 -17.43
C GLU A 77 -11.21 -5.82 -18.56
N ASN A 78 -12.50 -5.50 -18.60
CA ASN A 78 -13.41 -5.98 -19.65
C ASN A 78 -13.12 -5.33 -21.01
N GLN A 79 -12.84 -4.02 -21.04
CA GLN A 79 -12.47 -3.34 -22.29
C GLN A 79 -11.19 -3.93 -22.89
N ILE A 80 -10.16 -4.15 -22.07
CA ILE A 80 -8.91 -4.75 -22.52
C ILE A 80 -9.13 -6.17 -23.06
N LYS A 81 -9.85 -7.03 -22.33
CA LYS A 81 -10.17 -8.40 -22.80
C LYS A 81 -10.99 -8.39 -24.10
N SER A 82 -11.88 -7.41 -24.28
CA SER A 82 -12.66 -7.30 -25.51
C SER A 82 -11.83 -6.85 -26.72
N ALA A 83 -10.77 -6.06 -26.47
CA ALA A 83 -9.90 -5.53 -27.52
C ALA A 83 -8.74 -6.48 -27.86
N LEU A 84 -8.30 -7.31 -26.92
CA LEU A 84 -7.10 -8.16 -27.04
C LEU A 84 -7.43 -9.60 -26.64
N ALA A 85 -7.56 -10.48 -27.63
CA ALA A 85 -8.06 -11.85 -27.47
C ALA A 85 -7.26 -12.71 -26.48
N ASP A 86 -5.94 -12.51 -26.40
CA ASP A 86 -5.04 -13.33 -25.57
C ASP A 86 -4.67 -12.67 -24.23
N CYS A 87 -5.29 -11.53 -23.88
CA CYS A 87 -5.02 -10.86 -22.61
C CYS A 87 -5.58 -11.67 -21.43
N THR A 88 -4.73 -11.94 -20.45
CA THR A 88 -5.14 -12.64 -19.21
C THR A 88 -5.05 -11.70 -18.00
N VAL A 89 -6.10 -11.66 -17.19
CA VAL A 89 -6.09 -10.97 -15.88
C VAL A 89 -5.56 -11.94 -14.82
N ILE A 90 -4.43 -11.62 -14.20
CA ILE A 90 -3.82 -12.49 -13.19
C ILE A 90 -4.63 -12.43 -11.90
N GLY A 91 -5.06 -13.60 -11.41
CA GLY A 91 -5.86 -13.71 -10.19
C GLY A 91 -7.32 -13.26 -10.35
N GLU A 92 -7.85 -13.22 -11.58
CA GLU A 92 -9.19 -12.67 -11.88
C GLU A 92 -10.29 -13.16 -10.93
N GLN A 93 -10.31 -14.48 -10.66
CA GLN A 93 -11.31 -15.18 -9.85
C GLN A 93 -11.00 -15.20 -8.34
N THR A 94 -10.12 -14.32 -7.86
CA THR A 94 -9.70 -14.25 -6.46
C THR A 94 -10.08 -12.90 -5.83
N SER A 95 -10.09 -12.83 -4.49
CA SER A 95 -10.22 -11.54 -3.79
C SER A 95 -8.99 -10.67 -4.04
N ARG A 96 -9.21 -9.47 -4.59
CA ARG A 96 -8.15 -8.55 -5.02
C ARG A 96 -8.49 -7.11 -4.63
N LEU A 97 -7.46 -6.28 -4.56
CA LEU A 97 -7.62 -4.84 -4.37
C LEU A 97 -8.24 -4.21 -5.64
N PRO A 98 -9.23 -3.32 -5.49
CA PRO A 98 -9.96 -2.77 -6.63
C PRO A 98 -9.19 -1.72 -7.42
N TYR A 99 -7.99 -1.33 -6.98
CA TYR A 99 -7.15 -0.29 -7.59
C TYR A 99 -5.85 -0.86 -8.20
N ILE A 100 -5.75 -2.18 -8.37
CA ILE A 100 -4.59 -2.86 -8.98
C ILE A 100 -5.09 -3.91 -9.97
N SER A 101 -4.73 -3.76 -11.25
CA SER A 101 -4.92 -4.79 -12.28
C SER A 101 -3.57 -5.29 -12.77
N LEU A 102 -3.34 -6.59 -12.67
CA LEU A 102 -2.17 -7.26 -13.21
C LEU A 102 -2.59 -8.04 -14.45
N LEU A 103 -2.03 -7.66 -15.59
CA LEU A 103 -2.38 -8.20 -16.90
C LEU A 103 -1.18 -8.89 -17.53
N SER A 104 -1.43 -9.97 -18.27
CA SER A 104 -0.45 -10.67 -19.08
C SER A 104 -0.86 -10.63 -20.54
N PHE A 105 0.09 -10.27 -21.40
CA PHE A 105 -0.06 -10.23 -22.85
C PHE A 105 0.95 -11.20 -23.48
N PRO A 106 0.54 -12.42 -23.82
CA PRO A 106 1.44 -13.40 -24.43
C PRO A 106 2.10 -12.86 -25.70
N GLY A 107 3.40 -13.11 -25.86
CA GLY A 107 4.15 -12.71 -27.05
C GLY A 107 4.61 -11.25 -27.09
N ILE A 108 4.31 -10.45 -26.07
CA ILE A 108 4.82 -9.08 -25.91
C ILE A 108 5.93 -9.10 -24.85
N SER A 109 7.11 -8.56 -25.17
CA SER A 109 8.20 -8.42 -24.20
C SER A 109 7.96 -7.20 -23.29
N ASN A 110 8.50 -7.25 -22.07
CA ASN A 110 8.37 -6.19 -21.07
C ASN A 110 9.53 -5.17 -21.15
N ASP A 111 10.16 -5.03 -22.32
CA ASP A 111 11.36 -4.21 -22.51
C ASP A 111 11.04 -2.71 -22.68
#